data_AF-R4KGR7-F1
#
_entry.id   AF-R4KGR7-F1
#
_cell.length_a   1.000
_cell.length_b   1.000
_cell.length_c   1.000
_cell.angle_alpha   90.00
_cell.angle_beta   90.00
_cell.angle_gamma   90.00
#
_symmetry.space_group_name_H-M   'P 1'
#
loop_
_entity.id
_entity.type
_entity.pdbx_description
1 polymer ?
#
loop_
_entity_poly.entity_id
_entity_poly.type
_entity_poly.pdbx_seq_one_letter_code
_entity_poly.pdbx_strand_id
1 'polypeptide(L)'
;MENNIIETIKITAVGLVEDELYEVKFHFKLREKDYFGMLNLKSGSFISNAVTLTDEENQALVHYLSHRAEEYLEEQGITLPPELKCQCH
;
A
#
# COMPACT_ATOMS: atom_id res chain seq x y z
N MET A 1 4.15 -0.45 22.96
CA MET A 1 4.82 -1.56 22.26
C MET A 1 4.66 -1.25 20.79
N GLU A 2 5.74 -1.01 20.07
CA GLU A 2 5.68 -0.77 18.63
C GLU A 2 5.21 -2.07 17.97
N ASN A 3 3.97 -2.08 17.49
CA ASN A 3 3.48 -3.10 16.57
C ASN A 3 4.17 -2.86 15.22
N ASN A 4 5.46 -3.16 15.11
CA ASN A 4 6.21 -2.86 13.89
C ASN A 4 6.07 -3.97 12.85
N ILE A 5 4.81 -4.25 12.48
CA ILE A 5 4.50 -5.19 11.40
C ILE A 5 5.19 -4.77 10.09
N ILE A 6 5.48 -3.48 9.93
CA ILE A 6 6.17 -2.89 8.78
C ILE A 6 7.55 -3.51 8.55
N GLU A 7 8.32 -3.77 9.61
CA GLU A 7 9.65 -4.41 9.50
C GLU A 7 9.58 -5.82 8.90
N THR A 8 8.41 -6.46 8.96
CA THR A 8 8.19 -7.81 8.44
C THR A 8 7.60 -7.82 7.03
N ILE A 9 7.32 -6.65 6.45
CA ILE A 9 6.81 -6.49 5.09
C ILE A 9 7.97 -6.44 4.10
N LYS A 10 7.91 -7.28 3.07
CA LYS A 10 8.80 -7.21 1.91
C LYS A 10 7.98 -7.20 0.63
N ILE A 11 7.92 -6.06 -0.05
CA ILE A 11 7.29 -5.95 -1.37
C ILE A 11 8.12 -6.78 -2.36
N THR A 12 7.47 -7.70 -3.07
CA THR A 12 8.08 -8.57 -4.08
C THR A 12 7.72 -8.14 -5.49
N ALA A 13 6.57 -7.49 -5.69
CA ALA A 13 6.21 -6.80 -6.91
C ALA A 13 5.24 -5.65 -6.63
N VAL A 14 5.32 -4.60 -7.45
CA VAL A 14 4.38 -3.48 -7.49
C VAL A 14 4.02 -3.22 -8.94
N GLY A 15 2.79 -2.76 -9.20
CA GLY A 15 2.39 -2.41 -10.56
C GLY A 15 1.17 -1.50 -10.59
N LEU A 16 1.13 -0.63 -11.60
CA LEU A 16 -0.06 0.13 -11.93
C LEU A 16 -1.14 -0.78 -12.52
N VAL A 17 -2.37 -0.61 -12.08
CA VAL A 17 -3.56 -1.28 -12.63
C VAL A 17 -4.30 -0.32 -13.56
N GLU A 18 -4.64 0.87 -13.07
CA GLU A 18 -5.36 1.90 -13.82
C GLU A 18 -4.90 3.31 -13.39
N ASP A 19 -4.40 4.08 -14.36
CA ASP A 19 -3.79 5.41 -14.15
C ASP A 19 -4.83 6.45 -13.66
N GLU A 20 -5.99 6.52 -14.32
CA GLU A 20 -7.05 7.50 -13.99
C GLU A 20 -7.64 7.31 -12.58
N LEU A 21 -7.48 6.11 -12.02
CA LEU A 21 -7.93 5.75 -10.68
C LEU A 21 -6.79 5.73 -9.65
N TYR A 22 -5.54 5.93 -10.06
CA TYR A 22 -4.36 5.77 -9.22
C TYR A 22 -4.37 4.44 -8.46
N GLU A 23 -4.74 3.35 -9.17
CA GLU A 23 -4.87 2.03 -8.59
C GLU A 23 -3.57 1.23 -8.76
N VAL A 24 -2.99 0.81 -7.64
CA VAL A 24 -1.71 0.10 -7.57
C VAL A 24 -1.93 -1.27 -6.93
N LYS A 25 -1.37 -2.31 -7.56
CA LYS A 25 -1.32 -3.66 -7.00
C LYS A 25 0.03 -3.96 -6.38
N PHE A 26 0.01 -4.74 -5.31
CA PHE A 26 1.16 -5.17 -4.54
C PHE A 26 1.16 -6.69 -4.40
N HIS A 27 2.32 -7.29 -4.63
CA HIS A 27 2.66 -8.61 -4.12
C HIS A 27 3.68 -8.39 -3.01
N PHE A 28 3.45 -8.96 -1.84
CA PHE A 28 4.34 -8.75 -0.70
C PHE A 28 4.38 -9.97 0.21
N LYS A 29 5.52 -10.14 0.88
CA LYS A 29 5.67 -11.09 1.98
C LYS A 29 5.42 -10.38 3.29
N LEU A 30 4.69 -11.05 4.17
CA LEU A 30 4.44 -10.62 5.53
C LEU A 30 4.49 -11.85 6.45
N ARG A 31 5.32 -11.82 7.50
CA ARG A 31 5.52 -12.98 8.39
C ARG A 31 5.78 -14.29 7.62
N GLU A 32 6.66 -14.21 6.61
CA GLU A 32 7.04 -15.31 5.72
C GLU A 32 5.94 -15.88 4.81
N LYS A 33 4.75 -15.28 4.79
CA LYS A 33 3.65 -15.67 3.90
C LYS A 33 3.49 -14.66 2.77
N ASP A 34 3.10 -15.15 1.60
CA ASP A 34 2.84 -14.33 0.41
C ASP A 34 1.40 -13.80 0.40
N TYR A 35 1.27 -12.51 0.11
CA TYR A 35 0.01 -11.79 0.05
C TYR A 35 -0.07 -10.95 -1.22
N PHE A 36 -1.31 -10.61 -1.55
CA PHE A 36 -1.71 -9.73 -2.63
C PHE A 36 -2.61 -8.63 -2.08
N GLY A 37 -2.38 -7.40 -2.51
CA GLY A 37 -3.24 -6.27 -2.20
C GLY A 37 -3.40 -5.31 -3.37
N MET A 38 -4.52 -4.61 -3.43
CA MET A 38 -4.80 -3.52 -4.35
C MET A 38 -5.19 -2.29 -3.55
N LEU A 39 -4.54 -1.17 -3.86
CA LEU A 39 -4.78 0.12 -3.25
C LEU A 39 -5.25 1.10 -4.32
N ASN A 40 -6.39 1.73 -4.07
CA ASN A 40 -6.87 2.85 -4.85
C ASN A 40 -6.62 4.15 -4.07
N LEU A 41 -5.67 4.96 -4.52
CA LEU A 41 -5.31 6.20 -3.81
C LEU A 41 -6.38 7.29 -3.91
N LYS A 42 -7.26 7.22 -4.92
CA LYS A 42 -8.36 8.18 -5.10
C LYS A 42 -9.49 7.96 -4.09
N SER A 43 -9.85 6.72 -3.81
CA SER A 43 -10.89 6.37 -2.83
C SER A 43 -10.33 6.07 -1.44
N GLY A 44 -9.03 5.81 -1.33
CA GLY A 44 -8.39 5.27 -0.12
C GLY A 44 -8.73 3.80 0.15
N SER A 45 -9.38 3.10 -0.78
CA SER A 45 -9.78 1.71 -0.58
C SER A 45 -8.60 0.76 -0.75
N PHE A 46 -8.41 -0.13 0.23
CA PHE A 46 -7.44 -1.21 0.17
C PHE A 46 -8.15 -2.56 0.27
N ILE A 47 -7.90 -3.44 -0.70
CA ILE A 47 -8.40 -4.81 -0.72
C ILE A 47 -7.20 -5.74 -0.68
N SER A 48 -7.19 -6.70 0.25
CA SER A 48 -6.07 -7.62 0.44
C SER A 48 -6.53 -8.98 0.91
N ASN A 49 -5.77 -10.02 0.55
CA ASN A 49 -5.97 -11.36 1.10
C ASN A 49 -5.32 -11.57 2.49
N ALA A 50 -4.72 -10.51 3.06
CA ALA A 50 -4.15 -10.50 4.42
C ALA A 50 -5.24 -10.41 5.52
N VAL A 51 -6.19 -11.34 5.52
CA VAL A 51 -7.38 -11.32 6.39
C VAL A 51 -7.13 -11.65 7.87
N THR A 52 -5.89 -11.98 8.24
CA THR A 52 -5.53 -12.40 9.60
C THR A 52 -4.97 -11.28 10.45
N LEU A 53 -4.97 -10.04 9.95
CA LEU A 53 -4.39 -8.88 10.63
C LEU A 53 -5.38 -8.29 11.63
N THR A 54 -4.85 -7.75 12.72
CA THR A 54 -5.64 -6.87 13.59
C THR A 54 -5.94 -5.55 12.88
N ASP A 55 -6.90 -4.77 13.38
CA ASP A 55 -7.22 -3.45 12.81
C ASP A 55 -6.00 -2.52 12.82
N GLU A 56 -5.20 -2.54 13.89
CA GLU A 56 -3.96 -1.75 13.99
C GLU A 56 -2.91 -2.21 12.97
N GLU A 57 -2.72 -3.52 12.82
CA GLU A 57 -1.78 -4.09 11.85
C GLU A 57 -2.21 -3.78 10.42
N ASN A 58 -3.51 -3.88 10.13
CA ASN A 58 -4.07 -3.56 8.84
C ASN A 58 -3.92 -2.06 8.55
N GLN A 59 -4.17 -1.18 9.52
CA GLN A 59 -3.96 0.26 9.36
C GLN A 59 -2.49 0.59 9.08
N ALA A 60 -1.56 -0.03 9.80
CA ALA A 60 -0.12 0.14 9.56
C ALA A 60 0.31 -0.37 8.18
N LEU A 61 -0.22 -1.51 7.74
CA LEU A 61 0.01 -2.07 6.41
C LEU A 61 -0.49 -1.13 5.32
N VAL A 62 -1.75 -0.68 5.41
CA VAL A 62 -2.37 0.23 4.44
C VAL A 62 -1.54 1.51 4.35
N HIS A 63 -1.22 2.11 5.50
CA HIS A 63 -0.41 3.32 5.56
C HIS A 63 0.95 3.13 4.88
N TYR A 64 1.66 2.05 5.18
CA TYR A 64 2.95 1.74 4.57
C TYR A 64 2.85 1.56 3.05
N LEU A 65 1.85 0.79 2.58
CA LEU A 65 1.66 0.55 1.15
C LEU A 65 1.19 1.80 0.40
N SER A 66 0.49 2.73 1.06
CA SER A 66 0.16 4.04 0.47
C SER A 66 1.41 4.82 0.11
N HIS A 67 2.36 4.99 1.03
CA HIS A 67 3.64 5.66 0.72
C HIS A 67 4.38 4.98 -0.43
N ARG A 68 4.41 3.65 -0.44
CA ARG A 68 5.05 2.89 -1.52
C ARG A 68 4.32 3.03 -2.86
N ALA A 69 3.00 3.20 -2.86
CA ALA A 69 2.23 3.50 -4.06
C ALA A 69 2.57 4.89 -4.59
N GLU A 70 2.68 5.89 -3.70
CA GLU A 70 3.04 7.26 -4.07
C GLU A 70 4.43 7.32 -4.71
N GLU A 71 5.43 6.72 -4.06
CA GLU A 71 6.80 6.61 -4.59
C GLU A 71 6.81 5.91 -5.96
N TYR A 72 6.11 4.79 -6.09
CA TYR A 72 6.04 4.04 -7.34
C TYR A 72 5.42 4.86 -8.47
N LEU A 73 4.32 5.58 -8.22
CA LEU A 73 3.66 6.42 -9.22
C LEU A 73 4.57 7.57 -9.67
N GLU A 74 5.27 8.22 -8.73
CA GLU A 74 6.25 9.25 -9.04
C GLU A 74 7.38 8.70 -9.93
N GLU A 75 7.90 7.50 -9.65
CA GLU A 75 8.89 6.81 -10.50
C GLU A 75 8.36 6.49 -11.91
N GLN A 76 7.05 6.27 -12.06
CA GLN A 76 6.40 6.10 -13.37
C GLN A 76 6.09 7.44 -14.08
N GLY A 77 6.38 8.59 -13.46
CA GLY A 77 6.08 9.92 -13.99
C GLY A 77 4.63 10.36 -13.79
N ILE A 78 3.88 9.67 -12.93
CA ILE A 78 2.48 9.96 -12.60
C ILE A 78 2.46 10.88 -11.37
N THR A 79 2.01 12.12 -11.56
CA THR A 79 1.93 13.10 -10.47
C THR A 79 0.59 12.97 -9.75
N LEU A 80 0.63 12.52 -8.49
CA LEU A 80 -0.55 12.55 -7.62
C LEU A 80 -0.94 13.98 -7.23
N PRO A 81 -2.23 14.33 -7.31
CA PRO A 81 -2.77 15.55 -6.72
C PRO A 81 -2.47 15.63 -5.21
N PRO A 82 -2.15 16.82 -4.65
CA PRO A 82 -1.80 16.98 -3.24
C PRO A 82 -2.85 16.44 -2.26
N GLU A 83 -4.13 16.50 -2.62
CA GLU A 83 -5.26 15.99 -1.84
C GLU A 83 -5.30 14.46 -1.74
N LEU A 84 -4.62 13.75 -2.64
CA LEU A 84 -4.52 12.28 -2.64
C LEU A 84 -3.24 11.74 -1.98
N LYS A 85 -2.27 12.62 -1.68
CA LYS A 85 -1.05 12.22 -0.97
C LYS A 85 -1.32 11.98 0.52
N CYS A 86 -0.59 11.07 1.14
CA CYS A 86 -0.69 10.89 2.59
C CYS A 86 -0.35 12.20 3.30
N GLN A 87 -1.30 12.71 4.08
CA GLN A 87 -1.13 13.88 4.95
C GLN A 87 -0.47 13.49 6.28
N CYS A 88 0.56 12.64 6.21
CA CYS A 88 1.26 12.12 7.36
C CYS A 88 2.03 13.26 8.06
N HIS A 89 1.62 13.63 9.28
CA HIS A 89 2.26 14.66 10.14
C HIS A 89 3.07 14.01 11.25
#